data_AF-A0A7V4KI47-F1
#
_entry.id   AF-A0A7V4KI47-F1
#
_cell.length_a   1.000
_cell.length_b   1.000
_cell.length_c   1.000
_cell.angle_alpha   90.00
_cell.angle_beta   90.00
_cell.angle_gamma   90.00
#
_symmetry.space_group_name_H-M   'P 1'
#
loop_
_entity.id
_entity.type
_entity.pdbx_description
1 polymer ?
#
loop_
_entity_poly.entity_id
_entity_poly.type
_entity_poly.pdbx_seq_one_letter_code
_entity_poly.pdbx_strand_id
1 'polypeptide(L)' 'PVAHKVKEGETLVSLAEKYYKNKKLWKKIYEANRDKIVKGVPIVGKILVIPEP' A
#
# COMPACT_ATOMS: atom_id res chain seq x y z
N PRO A 1 6.05 5.74 -9.86
CA PRO A 1 4.90 5.61 -8.93
C PRO A 1 3.74 4.86 -9.60
N VAL A 2 3.17 3.85 -8.95
CA VAL A 2 2.07 3.02 -9.49
C VAL A 2 0.79 3.29 -8.71
N ALA A 3 -0.32 3.52 -9.41
CA ALA A 3 -1.64 3.61 -8.78
C ALA A 3 -2.25 2.20 -8.68
N HIS A 4 -2.49 1.72 -7.46
CA HIS A 4 -3.10 0.42 -7.22
C HIS A 4 -4.44 0.58 -6.50
N LYS A 5 -5.50 -0.03 -7.03
CA LYS A 5 -6.80 -0.07 -6.38
C LYS A 5 -6.82 -1.21 -5.37
N VAL A 6 -6.94 -0.87 -4.09
CA VAL A 6 -6.98 -1.83 -2.98
C VAL A 6 -8.17 -2.76 -3.15
N LYS A 7 -7.91 -4.05 -3.15
CA LYS A 7 -8.91 -5.11 -3.11
C LYS A 7 -9.09 -5.61 -1.68
N GLU A 8 -10.23 -6.24 -1.44
CA GLU A 8 -10.53 -6.84 -0.14
C GLU A 8 -9.48 -7.91 0.20
N GLY A 9 -8.97 -7.89 1.44
CA GLY A 9 -7.89 -8.78 1.89
C GLY A 9 -6.47 -8.32 1.54
N GLU A 10 -6.27 -7.25 0.76
CA GLU A 10 -4.93 -6.71 0.53
C GLU A 10 -4.42 -5.90 1.73
N THR A 11 -3.15 -6.10 2.09
CA THR A 11 -2.47 -5.35 3.14
C THR A 11 -1.31 -4.55 2.56
N LEU A 12 -0.85 -3.53 3.29
CA LEU A 12 0.36 -2.77 2.91
C LEU A 12 1.59 -3.67 2.73
N VAL A 13 1.67 -4.74 3.52
CA VAL A 13 2.75 -5.73 3.45
C VAL A 13 2.65 -6.56 2.18
N SER A 14 1.45 -7.05 1.83
CA SER A 14 1.20 -7.78 0.59
C SER A 14 1.49 -6.92 -0.64
N LEU A 15 1.13 -5.63 -0.60
CA LEU A 15 1.45 -4.67 -1.65
C LEU A 15 2.95 -4.43 -1.75
N ALA A 16 3.65 -4.26 -0.62
CA ALA A 16 5.10 -4.09 -0.61
C ALA A 16 5.84 -5.33 -1.15
N GLU A 17 5.38 -6.53 -0.82
CA GLU A 17 5.88 -7.76 -1.41
C GLU A 17 5.62 -7.82 -2.93
N LYS A 18 4.41 -7.48 -3.36
CA LYS A 18 4.03 -7.51 -4.78
C LYS A 18 4.80 -6.51 -5.64
N TYR A 19 4.97 -5.28 -5.16
CA TYR A 19 5.57 -4.20 -5.93
C TYR A 19 7.07 -4.06 -5.73
N TYR A 20 7.56 -4.24 -4.50
CA TYR A 20 8.97 -4.07 -4.18
C TYR A 20 9.73 -5.37 -3.98
N LYS A 21 9.05 -6.52 -4.06
CA LYS A 21 9.60 -7.82 -3.64
C LYS A 21 10.17 -7.78 -2.23
N ASN A 22 9.72 -6.83 -1.41
CA ASN A 22 10.23 -6.58 -0.08
C ASN A 22 9.12 -6.11 0.86
N LYS A 23 8.70 -7.02 1.74
CA LYS A 23 7.68 -6.76 2.77
C LYS A 23 8.01 -5.56 3.64
N LYS A 24 9.29 -5.29 3.94
CA LYS A 24 9.71 -4.21 4.86
C LYS A 24 9.43 -2.81 4.32
N LEU A 25 9.19 -2.67 3.01
CA LEU A 25 8.89 -1.41 2.36
C LEU A 25 7.41 -0.99 2.45
N TRP A 26 6.58 -1.72 3.21
CA TRP A 26 5.20 -1.32 3.51
C TRP A 26 5.10 0.08 4.11
N LYS A 27 6.14 0.51 4.87
CA LYS A 27 6.23 1.85 5.45
C LYS A 27 6.21 2.95 4.38
N LYS A 28 6.89 2.77 3.24
CA LYS A 28 6.87 3.75 2.14
C LYS A 28 5.47 3.94 1.57
N ILE A 29 4.73 2.84 1.38
CA ILE A 29 3.33 2.86 0.92
C ILE A 29 2.46 3.56 1.96
N TYR A 30 2.68 3.25 3.25
CA TYR A 30 1.97 3.89 4.34
C TYR A 30 2.16 5.41 4.32
N GLU A 31 3.41 5.86 4.25
CA GLU A 31 3.74 7.27 4.30
C GLU A 31 3.19 8.07 3.11
N ALA A 32 3.17 7.46 1.93
CA ALA A 32 2.60 8.05 0.72
C ALA A 32 1.06 8.08 0.68
N ASN A 33 0.38 7.37 1.58
CA ASN A 33 -1.09 7.22 1.56
C ASN A 33 -1.73 7.29 2.95
N ARG A 34 -1.14 8.06 3.88
CA ARG A 34 -1.66 8.15 5.26
C ARG A 34 -3.12 8.59 5.30
N ASP A 35 -3.57 9.37 4.32
CA ASP A 35 -4.95 9.81 4.15
C ASP A 35 -5.93 8.70 3.75
N LYS A 36 -5.43 7.55 3.27
CA LYS A 36 -6.22 6.42 2.75
C LYS A 36 -6.05 5.15 3.59
N ILE A 37 -5.48 5.27 4.79
CA ILE A 37 -5.15 4.15 5.66
C ILE A 37 -5.76 4.41 7.03
N VAL A 38 -6.50 3.42 7.55
CA VAL A 38 -7.14 3.47 8.86
C VAL A 38 -6.55 2.37 9.72
N LYS A 39 -5.94 2.73 10.86
CA LYS A 39 -5.31 1.77 11.80
C LYS A 39 -4.29 0.82 11.13
N GLY A 40 -3.54 1.32 10.14
CA GLY A 40 -2.55 0.52 9.40
C GLY A 40 -3.13 -0.39 8.31
N VAL A 41 -4.44 -0.32 8.07
CA VAL A 41 -5.13 -1.08 7.03
C VAL A 41 -5.55 -0.15 5.90
N PRO A 42 -5.21 -0.46 4.63
CA PRO A 42 -5.63 0.35 3.51
C PRO A 42 -7.14 0.21 3.28
N ILE A 43 -7.81 1.32 2.97
CA ILE A 43 -9.26 1.31 2.74
C ILE A 43 -9.53 0.60 1.41
N VAL A 44 -10.34 -0.47 1.47
CA VAL A 44 -10.75 -1.24 0.28
C VAL A 44 -11.46 -0.34 -0.72
N GLY A 45 -11.12 -0.50 -2.00
CA GLY A 45 -11.68 0.29 -3.11
C GLY A 45 -11.01 1.65 -3.34
N LYS A 46 -10.15 2.12 -2.42
CA LYS A 46 -9.34 3.33 -2.64
C LYS A 46 -8.11 3.04 -3.49
N ILE A 47 -7.59 4.08 -4.14
CA ILE A 47 -6.38 4.02 -4.94
C ILE A 47 -5.19 4.44 -4.06
N LEU A 48 -4.28 3.49 -3.81
CA LEU A 48 -3.00 3.75 -3.19
C LEU A 48 -1.95 4.10 -4.24
N VAL A 49 -1.12 5.08 -3.91
CA VAL A 49 0.09 5.42 -4.63
C VAL A 49 1.22 4.55 -4.10
N ILE A 50 1.76 3.69 -4.94
CA ILE A 50 2.95 2.90 -4.65
C ILE A 50 4.15 3.73 -5.14
N PRO A 51 4.93 4.38 -4.26
CA PRO A 51 6.15 5.11 -4.66
C PRO A 51 7.21 4.14 -5.20
N GLU A 52 8.32 4.64 -5.75
CA GLU A 52 9.44 3.77 -6.09
C GLU A 52 10.22 3.34 -4.81
N PRO A 53 10.86 2.15 -4.83
CA PRO A 53 11.50 1.56 -3.64
C PRO A 53 12.65 2.35 -3.05
#